data_AF-A0AAV1TB06-F1
#
_entry.id   AF-A0AAV1TB06-F1
#
_cell.length_a   1.000
_cell.length_b   1.000
_cell.length_c   1.000
_cell.angle_alpha   90.00
_cell.angle_beta   90.00
_cell.angle_gamma   90.00
#
_symmetry.space_group_name_H-M   'P 1'
#
loop_
_entity.id
_entity.type
_entity.pdbx_description
1 polymer ?
#
loop_
_entity_poly.entity_id
_entity_poly.type
_entity_poly.pdbx_seq_one_letter_code
_entity_poly.pdbx_strand_id
1 'polypeptide(L)'
;MLHHAKLDKCFWAEAAMTAIDVKNRLPSPKVVHKTPFEIVYNLKPSVKHMRTFGCQTYILTPKENRLKWDPKARAGIFVGYEEVSKAYRVYDIEAGQVVISRDVNFDESTFGLQLPITDEDVDDLDFELLDLDDEELRQMEYKQTGKRKNRLNDEDTAAPRPRAVCQRPGLEESSAPENNSSRQEEDEETKDSGDSTPPVFWRASANSVETAVDLSEPSTFEAAVTGPDQLHWRKAIHAELESMRLRGVFRAAKLPNGQRAIGTKWVFKIKRKADGSIEKYKARLVAKGFRQKYGIDYTETYSPVVKHVTLRMVIAIFKHFGWPIDQLDVVTAFLYGVMKEQVFCLIPEGVELDSTFDCLELVKAIYGLKQALRVWNETFDEFVCSIGFQVSDFDPCLYIKTSDGHCVFILVYVDDVLVTGSSLELIHKPRTT
;
A
#
# COMPACT_ATOMS: atom_id res chain seq x y z
N MET A 1 -8.69 -2.41 20.41
CA MET A 1 -8.62 -3.80 19.89
C MET A 1 -7.25 -4.39 20.22
N LEU A 2 -6.24 -4.36 19.35
CA LEU A 2 -4.90 -4.96 19.59
C LEU A 2 -4.36 -4.83 21.04
N HIS A 3 -4.23 -3.59 21.56
CA HIS A 3 -3.73 -3.32 22.92
C HIS A 3 -4.56 -3.97 24.04
N HIS A 4 -5.88 -4.06 23.87
CA HIS A 4 -6.78 -4.71 24.84
C HIS A 4 -6.65 -6.24 24.77
N ALA A 5 -6.50 -6.76 23.54
CA ALA A 5 -6.29 -8.17 23.25
C ALA A 5 -4.87 -8.68 23.58
N LYS A 6 -3.94 -7.78 23.95
CA LYS A 6 -2.50 -8.07 24.11
C LYS A 6 -1.88 -8.77 22.87
N LEU A 7 -2.29 -8.36 21.67
CA LEU A 7 -1.76 -8.87 20.40
C LEU A 7 -0.79 -7.90 19.74
N ASP A 8 0.25 -8.45 19.12
CA ASP A 8 1.27 -7.68 18.42
C ASP A 8 0.72 -6.97 17.16
N LYS A 9 1.43 -5.92 16.74
CA LYS A 9 1.16 -5.05 15.59
C LYS A 9 1.01 -5.83 14.27
N CYS A 10 1.58 -7.03 14.15
CA CYS A 10 1.38 -7.92 13.01
C CYS A 10 -0.10 -8.24 12.71
N PHE A 11 -0.97 -8.28 13.74
CA PHE A 11 -2.40 -8.56 13.59
C PHE A 11 -3.24 -7.33 13.18
N TRP A 12 -2.61 -6.20 12.82
CA TRP A 12 -3.31 -4.94 12.51
C TRP A 12 -4.31 -5.05 11.35
N ALA A 13 -4.02 -5.83 10.32
CA ALA A 13 -4.94 -6.00 9.18
C ALA A 13 -6.26 -6.67 9.59
N GLU A 14 -6.20 -7.79 10.30
CA GLU A 14 -7.38 -8.52 10.81
C GLU A 14 -8.16 -7.66 11.84
N ALA A 15 -7.45 -6.91 12.68
CA ALA A 15 -8.06 -5.95 13.60
C ALA A 15 -8.81 -4.81 12.88
N ALA A 16 -8.24 -4.30 11.78
CA ALA A 16 -8.86 -3.25 10.96
C ALA A 16 -10.11 -3.78 10.23
N MET A 17 -10.04 -4.98 9.63
CA MET A 17 -11.19 -5.62 8.99
C MET A 17 -12.33 -5.89 9.99
N THR A 18 -12.00 -6.40 11.18
CA THR A 18 -12.99 -6.61 12.25
C THR A 18 -13.62 -5.30 12.73
N ALA A 19 -12.84 -4.21 12.81
CA ALA A 19 -13.35 -2.89 13.15
C ALA A 19 -14.30 -2.32 12.07
N ILE A 20 -14.00 -2.57 10.79
CA ILE A 20 -14.87 -2.19 9.65
C ILE A 20 -16.17 -2.99 9.70
N ASP A 21 -16.10 -4.31 9.93
CA ASP A 21 -17.28 -5.18 9.98
C ASP A 21 -18.28 -4.78 11.08
N VAL A 22 -17.76 -4.49 12.29
CA VAL A 22 -18.54 -3.94 13.41
C VAL A 22 -19.10 -2.56 13.06
N LYS A 23 -18.27 -1.64 12.54
CA LYS A 23 -18.69 -0.27 12.18
C LYS A 23 -19.81 -0.26 11.14
N ASN A 24 -19.79 -1.18 10.17
CA ASN A 24 -20.83 -1.30 9.16
C ASN A 24 -22.18 -1.78 9.72
N ARG A 25 -22.20 -2.34 10.94
CA ARG A 25 -23.39 -2.85 11.64
C ARG A 25 -23.78 -2.00 12.87
N LEU A 26 -23.08 -0.90 13.13
CA LEU A 26 -23.46 0.08 14.17
C LEU A 26 -24.42 1.13 13.59
N PRO A 27 -25.51 1.48 14.31
CA PRO A 27 -26.46 2.50 13.85
C PRO A 27 -25.86 3.90 13.97
N SER A 28 -26.05 4.74 12.95
CA SER A 28 -25.52 6.12 12.93
C SER A 28 -26.62 7.16 13.16
N PRO A 29 -26.49 8.06 14.15
CA PRO A 29 -27.42 9.18 14.31
C PRO A 29 -27.51 10.06 13.04
N LYS A 30 -26.40 10.17 12.29
CA LYS A 30 -26.33 10.94 11.04
C LYS A 30 -27.13 10.34 9.88
N VAL A 31 -27.66 9.13 10.03
CA VAL A 31 -28.48 8.46 8.99
C VAL A 31 -29.74 7.84 9.59
N VAL A 32 -30.45 8.61 10.42
CA VAL A 32 -31.75 8.24 11.00
C VAL A 32 -31.70 6.90 11.75
N HIS A 33 -30.63 6.69 12.52
CA HIS A 33 -30.34 5.47 13.28
C HIS A 33 -30.24 4.17 12.46
N LYS A 34 -30.14 4.23 11.12
CA LYS A 34 -29.83 3.06 10.29
C LYS A 34 -28.35 2.70 10.37
N THR A 35 -28.05 1.42 10.17
CA THR A 35 -26.69 0.90 9.97
C THR A 35 -26.24 1.08 8.51
N PRO A 36 -24.93 1.25 8.24
CA PRO A 36 -24.40 1.21 6.87
C PRO A 36 -24.82 -0.05 6.09
N PHE A 37 -24.89 -1.21 6.75
CA PHE A 37 -25.35 -2.46 6.17
C PHE A 37 -26.83 -2.41 5.73
N GLU A 38 -27.73 -1.87 6.55
CA GLU A 38 -29.14 -1.67 6.16
C GLU A 38 -29.30 -0.74 4.96
N ILE A 39 -28.46 0.28 4.84
CA ILE A 39 -28.52 1.26 3.74
C ILE A 39 -28.11 0.63 2.41
N VAL A 40 -27.11 -0.26 2.41
CA VAL A 40 -26.60 -0.93 1.20
C VAL A 40 -27.45 -2.13 0.79
N TYR A 41 -27.91 -2.94 1.76
CA TYR A 41 -28.55 -4.23 1.49
C TYR A 41 -30.07 -4.26 1.78
N ASN A 42 -30.66 -3.18 2.30
CA ASN A 42 -32.05 -3.11 2.75
C ASN A 42 -32.48 -4.21 3.75
N LEU A 43 -31.50 -4.81 4.44
CA LEU A 43 -31.68 -5.92 5.38
C LEU A 43 -31.03 -5.57 6.73
N LYS A 44 -31.73 -5.87 7.84
CA LYS A 44 -31.21 -5.63 9.19
C LYS A 44 -30.07 -6.61 9.52
N PRO A 45 -28.86 -6.16 9.89
CA PRO A 45 -27.77 -7.05 10.24
C PRO A 45 -28.07 -7.80 11.54
N SER A 46 -27.78 -9.09 11.57
CA SER A 46 -27.91 -9.89 12.80
C SER A 46 -26.65 -9.79 13.64
N VAL A 47 -26.66 -9.05 14.75
CA VAL A 47 -25.49 -8.88 15.64
C VAL A 47 -25.13 -10.13 16.47
N LYS A 48 -25.93 -11.22 16.42
CA LYS A 48 -25.75 -12.42 17.28
C LYS A 48 -24.40 -13.15 17.11
N HIS A 49 -23.76 -12.97 15.95
CA HIS A 49 -22.44 -13.55 15.63
C HIS A 49 -21.26 -12.68 16.10
N MET A 50 -21.50 -11.47 16.61
CA MET A 50 -20.42 -10.62 17.08
C MET A 50 -19.73 -11.24 18.31
N ARG A 51 -18.40 -11.18 18.32
CA ARG A 51 -17.52 -11.69 19.38
C ARG A 51 -16.41 -10.69 19.68
N THR A 52 -15.88 -10.70 20.89
CA THR A 52 -14.83 -9.74 21.29
C THR A 52 -13.49 -10.10 20.65
N PHE A 53 -12.96 -9.22 19.78
CA PHE A 53 -11.68 -9.42 19.07
C PHE A 53 -10.54 -9.75 20.04
N GLY A 54 -9.79 -10.81 19.73
CA GLY A 54 -8.64 -11.25 20.52
C GLY A 54 -8.96 -12.09 21.75
N CYS A 55 -10.21 -12.49 21.95
CA CYS A 55 -10.57 -13.50 22.94
C CYS A 55 -9.98 -14.88 22.60
N GLN A 56 -9.81 -15.72 23.62
CA GLN A 56 -9.42 -17.11 23.44
C GLN A 56 -10.56 -17.91 22.82
N THR A 57 -10.22 -18.82 21.93
CA THR A 57 -11.17 -19.65 21.18
C THR A 57 -10.70 -21.09 21.05
N TYR A 58 -11.65 -21.99 20.83
CA TYR A 58 -11.42 -23.41 20.69
C TYR A 58 -12.07 -23.90 19.40
N ILE A 59 -11.24 -24.24 18.41
CA ILE A 59 -11.68 -24.72 17.10
C ILE A 59 -11.96 -26.22 17.19
N LEU A 60 -13.17 -26.67 16.82
CA LEU A 60 -13.50 -28.10 16.81
C LEU A 60 -12.68 -28.87 15.76
N THR A 61 -11.96 -29.92 16.17
CA THR A 61 -11.24 -30.82 15.25
C THR A 61 -12.22 -31.85 14.66
N PRO A 62 -12.36 -31.94 13.31
CA PRO A 62 -13.24 -32.92 12.66
C PRO A 62 -12.94 -34.36 13.07
N LYS A 63 -13.98 -35.22 13.04
CA LYS A 63 -13.87 -36.63 13.45
C LYS A 63 -12.94 -37.46 12.55
N GLU A 64 -12.72 -37.03 11.32
CA GLU A 64 -11.86 -37.68 10.32
C GLU A 64 -10.37 -37.42 10.59
N ASN A 65 -10.03 -36.26 11.15
CA ASN A 65 -8.65 -35.81 11.36
C ASN A 65 -8.17 -36.05 12.80
N ARG A 66 -8.70 -37.08 13.47
CA ARG A 66 -8.38 -37.38 14.88
C ARG A 66 -8.54 -38.87 15.19
N LEU A 67 -7.60 -39.42 15.95
CA LEU A 67 -7.68 -40.76 16.52
C LEU A 67 -8.54 -40.77 17.80
N LYS A 68 -8.69 -41.95 18.41
CA LYS A 68 -9.60 -42.18 19.56
C LYS A 68 -9.25 -41.37 20.81
N TRP A 69 -8.00 -40.93 20.95
CA TRP A 69 -7.46 -40.26 22.13
C TRP A 69 -7.04 -38.80 21.90
N ASP A 70 -7.14 -38.31 20.66
CA ASP A 70 -6.62 -37.00 20.26
C ASP A 70 -7.47 -35.83 20.79
N PRO A 71 -6.88 -34.63 20.97
CA PRO A 71 -7.61 -33.45 21.43
C PRO A 71 -8.77 -33.10 20.48
N LYS A 72 -9.96 -32.95 21.06
CA LYS A 72 -11.20 -32.74 20.31
C LYS A 72 -11.33 -31.32 19.73
N ALA A 73 -10.56 -30.37 20.26
CA ALA A 73 -10.48 -28.99 19.81
C ALA A 73 -9.06 -28.47 20.01
N ARG A 74 -8.66 -27.46 19.23
CA ARG A 74 -7.35 -26.81 19.29
C ARG A 74 -7.49 -25.36 19.70
N ALA A 75 -6.53 -24.84 20.46
CA ALA A 75 -6.57 -23.48 21.00
C ALA A 75 -6.20 -22.44 19.93
N GLY A 76 -6.92 -21.33 19.93
CA GLY A 76 -6.72 -20.24 18.98
C GLY A 76 -7.19 -18.89 19.52
N ILE A 77 -6.96 -17.83 18.75
CA ILE A 77 -7.34 -16.45 19.08
C ILE A 77 -8.31 -15.93 18.02
N PHE A 78 -9.44 -15.34 18.43
CA PHE A 78 -10.39 -14.76 17.49
C PHE A 78 -9.82 -13.51 16.80
N VAL A 79 -9.63 -13.55 15.48
CA VAL A 79 -9.04 -12.43 14.72
C VAL A 79 -9.99 -11.75 13.74
N GLY A 80 -11.11 -12.37 13.33
CA GLY A 80 -12.13 -11.66 12.56
C GLY A 80 -13.26 -12.52 11.98
N TYR A 81 -14.13 -11.90 11.19
CA TYR A 81 -15.23 -12.59 10.50
C TYR A 81 -14.85 -12.92 9.06
N GLU A 82 -15.36 -14.01 8.52
CA GLU A 82 -15.14 -14.37 7.12
C GLU A 82 -16.19 -13.71 6.21
N GLU A 83 -15.78 -13.11 5.10
CA GLU A 83 -16.68 -12.29 4.26
C GLU A 83 -17.71 -13.13 3.50
N VAL A 84 -17.30 -14.30 2.99
CA VAL A 84 -18.11 -15.13 2.07
C VAL A 84 -19.06 -16.07 2.82
N SER A 85 -18.83 -16.35 4.10
CA SER A 85 -19.67 -17.30 4.85
C SER A 85 -19.74 -17.00 6.34
N LYS A 86 -20.71 -17.59 7.04
CA LYS A 86 -20.94 -17.44 8.49
C LYS A 86 -19.90 -18.20 9.33
N ALA A 87 -18.62 -17.98 9.03
CA ALA A 87 -17.45 -18.55 9.68
C ALA A 87 -16.63 -17.44 10.35
N TYR A 88 -15.74 -17.86 11.25
CA TYR A 88 -14.82 -17.01 11.98
C TYR A 88 -13.40 -17.30 11.54
N ARG A 89 -12.60 -16.25 11.45
CA ARG A 89 -11.16 -16.27 11.25
C ARG A 89 -10.51 -16.36 12.63
N VAL A 90 -9.78 -17.44 12.86
CA VAL A 90 -9.14 -17.75 14.14
C VAL A 90 -7.66 -17.99 13.89
N TYR A 91 -6.79 -17.31 14.62
CA TYR A 91 -5.36 -17.60 14.61
C TYR A 91 -5.09 -18.86 15.43
N ASP A 92 -4.59 -19.89 14.78
CA ASP A 92 -4.24 -21.19 15.32
C ASP A 92 -2.84 -21.10 15.96
N ILE A 93 -2.76 -21.27 17.29
CA ILE A 93 -1.52 -21.04 18.04
C ILE A 93 -0.50 -22.14 17.74
N GLU A 94 -0.95 -23.39 17.61
CA GLU A 94 -0.12 -24.55 17.30
C GLU A 94 0.40 -24.51 15.86
N ALA A 95 -0.45 -24.11 14.91
CA ALA A 95 -0.14 -24.13 13.48
C ALA A 95 0.38 -22.78 12.92
N GLY A 96 0.48 -21.75 13.75
CA GLY A 96 1.05 -20.44 13.43
C GLY A 96 0.32 -19.63 12.35
N GLN A 97 -0.95 -19.94 12.07
CA GLN A 97 -1.67 -19.45 10.87
C GLN A 97 -3.14 -19.12 11.15
N VAL A 98 -3.75 -18.29 10.29
CA VAL A 98 -5.19 -17.98 10.38
C VAL A 98 -6.01 -19.07 9.67
N VAL A 99 -6.84 -19.76 10.44
CA VAL A 99 -7.77 -20.82 9.99
C VAL A 99 -9.20 -20.29 10.00
N ILE A 100 -9.99 -20.68 9.00
CA ILE A 100 -11.41 -20.33 8.89
C ILE A 100 -12.24 -21.51 9.44
N SER A 101 -13.08 -21.29 10.44
CA SER A 101 -13.99 -22.32 10.97
C SER A 101 -15.36 -21.75 11.37
N ARG A 102 -16.41 -22.57 11.26
CA ARG A 102 -17.76 -22.27 11.76
C ARG A 102 -17.97 -22.77 13.19
N ASP A 103 -17.39 -23.93 13.49
CA ASP A 103 -17.52 -24.61 14.77
C ASP A 103 -16.39 -24.18 15.71
N VAL A 104 -16.59 -23.00 16.29
CA VAL A 104 -15.67 -22.33 17.22
C VAL A 104 -16.40 -22.01 18.51
N ASN A 105 -15.82 -22.40 19.64
CA ASN A 105 -16.27 -21.94 20.96
C ASN A 105 -15.41 -20.74 21.42
N PHE A 106 -16.00 -19.81 22.18
CA PHE A 106 -15.39 -18.53 22.55
C PHE A 106 -15.36 -18.35 24.06
N ASP A 107 -14.20 -18.00 24.60
CA ASP A 107 -14.06 -17.50 25.97
C ASP A 107 -13.67 -16.02 25.94
N GLU A 108 -14.68 -15.15 26.06
CA GLU A 108 -14.49 -13.69 26.09
C GLU A 108 -14.04 -13.15 27.46
N SER A 109 -13.70 -14.02 28.42
CA SER A 109 -13.02 -13.60 29.66
C SER A 109 -11.48 -13.66 29.54
N THR A 110 -10.95 -14.46 28.63
CA THR A 110 -9.51 -14.70 28.46
C THR A 110 -8.96 -14.01 27.20
N PHE A 111 -7.86 -13.26 27.36
CA PHE A 111 -7.26 -12.43 26.29
C PHE A 111 -5.73 -12.61 26.20
N GLY A 112 -5.25 -12.67 24.96
CA GLY A 112 -3.82 -12.76 24.63
C GLY A 112 -3.26 -14.18 24.63
N LEU A 113 -1.98 -14.31 24.31
CA LEU A 113 -1.23 -15.57 24.32
C LEU A 113 -0.87 -15.97 25.77
N GLN A 114 -1.84 -16.53 26.51
CA GLN A 114 -1.54 -17.32 27.69
C GLN A 114 -0.98 -18.68 27.27
N LEU A 115 0.33 -18.74 27.04
CA LEU A 115 1.06 -20.01 27.06
C LEU A 115 0.99 -20.58 28.48
N PRO A 116 0.68 -21.87 28.68
CA PRO A 116 0.90 -22.50 29.96
C PRO A 116 2.41 -22.58 30.20
N ILE A 117 2.90 -21.82 31.18
CA ILE A 117 4.29 -21.92 31.63
C ILE A 117 4.46 -23.29 32.28
N THR A 118 5.27 -24.13 31.66
CA THR A 118 5.98 -25.22 32.34
C THR A 118 7.24 -24.62 32.95
N ASP A 119 7.54 -24.91 34.22
CA ASP A 119 8.68 -24.33 34.96
C ASP A 119 10.05 -24.95 34.58
N GLU A 120 10.24 -25.24 33.29
CA GLU A 120 11.47 -25.73 32.66
C GLU A 120 11.76 -24.84 31.44
N ASP A 121 13.05 -24.65 31.09
CA ASP A 121 13.56 -23.68 30.11
C ASP A 121 13.46 -22.19 30.50
N VAL A 122 13.88 -21.84 31.72
CA VAL A 122 14.40 -20.50 32.04
C VAL A 122 15.93 -20.57 32.22
N ASP A 123 16.66 -20.37 31.12
CA ASP A 123 18.04 -19.88 31.07
C ASP A 123 18.35 -19.41 29.62
N ASP A 124 19.38 -18.57 29.46
CA ASP A 124 19.93 -18.07 28.17
C ASP A 124 18.95 -17.36 27.18
N LEU A 125 18.60 -16.10 27.47
CA LEU A 125 18.54 -15.03 26.45
C LEU A 125 18.49 -13.62 27.08
N ASP A 126 19.47 -12.77 26.77
CA ASP A 126 19.61 -11.42 27.32
C ASP A 126 18.45 -10.47 26.96
N PHE A 127 17.99 -9.69 27.95
CA PHE A 127 17.06 -8.58 27.72
C PHE A 127 17.35 -7.32 28.57
N GLU A 128 18.64 -6.98 28.69
CA GLU A 128 19.15 -5.79 29.40
C GLU A 128 18.89 -4.47 28.62
N LEU A 129 17.62 -4.24 28.22
CA LEU A 129 17.25 -3.15 27.30
C LEU A 129 15.88 -2.49 27.60
N LEU A 130 15.38 -2.55 28.85
CA LEU A 130 14.04 -2.03 29.22
C LEU A 130 14.01 -0.85 30.21
N ASP A 131 15.13 -0.47 30.82
CA ASP A 131 15.20 0.65 31.78
C ASP A 131 15.79 1.93 31.14
N LEU A 132 15.12 2.46 30.11
CA LEU A 132 15.38 3.80 29.56
C LEU A 132 14.06 4.60 29.48
N ASP A 133 13.97 5.69 30.25
CA ASP A 133 12.76 6.50 30.37
C ASP A 133 12.39 7.27 29.08
N ASP A 134 11.08 7.48 28.88
CA ASP A 134 10.44 8.16 27.74
C ASP A 134 11.03 9.55 27.38
N GLU A 135 11.72 10.20 28.33
CA GLU A 135 12.28 11.54 28.16
C GLU A 135 13.66 11.56 27.48
N GLU A 136 14.44 10.46 27.55
CA GLU A 136 15.66 10.31 26.75
C GLU A 136 15.37 9.98 25.28
N LEU A 137 14.38 9.13 25.00
CA LEU A 137 13.93 8.82 23.64
C LEU A 137 13.54 10.09 22.86
N ARG A 138 12.82 11.01 23.52
CA ARG A 138 12.46 12.33 22.96
C ARG A 138 13.68 13.20 22.65
N GLN A 139 14.75 13.11 23.45
CA GLN A 139 16.01 13.79 23.15
C GLN A 139 16.79 13.12 22.00
N MET A 140 16.61 11.82 21.74
CA MET A 140 17.21 11.16 20.58
C MET A 140 16.51 11.56 19.28
N GLU A 141 15.16 11.61 19.25
CA GLU A 141 14.40 12.12 18.09
C GLU A 141 14.83 13.56 17.71
N TYR A 142 14.98 14.44 18.71
CA TYR A 142 15.45 15.82 18.49
C TYR A 142 16.94 15.96 18.15
N LYS A 143 17.75 14.89 18.26
CA LYS A 143 19.17 14.89 17.86
C LYS A 143 19.42 14.23 16.50
N GLN A 144 18.47 13.43 15.98
CA GLN A 144 18.57 12.83 14.64
C GLN A 144 18.19 13.76 13.48
N THR A 145 17.62 14.94 13.74
CA THR A 145 17.42 16.01 12.73
C THR A 145 18.74 16.75 12.39
N GLY A 146 19.75 15.97 11.99
CA GLY A 146 21.15 16.39 11.84
C GLY A 146 21.53 17.03 10.50
N LYS A 147 21.29 18.33 10.36
CA LYS A 147 22.07 19.29 9.53
C LYS A 147 22.52 18.83 8.12
N ARG A 148 21.75 19.20 7.08
CA ARG A 148 22.32 19.43 5.73
C ARG A 148 23.30 20.62 5.83
N LYS A 149 24.53 20.50 5.32
CA LYS A 149 25.56 21.56 5.42
C LYS A 149 25.15 22.80 4.59
N ASN A 150 24.78 23.89 5.26
CA ASN A 150 24.85 25.22 4.66
C ASN A 150 26.29 25.73 4.69
N ARG A 151 26.69 26.48 3.65
CA ARG A 151 27.91 27.31 3.69
C ARG A 151 27.55 28.65 4.31
N LEU A 152 28.41 29.16 5.19
CA LEU A 152 28.34 30.53 5.71
C LEU A 152 29.43 31.38 5.05
N ASN A 153 29.09 32.65 4.85
CA ASN A 153 29.95 33.82 5.03
C ASN A 153 29.10 34.83 5.85
N ASP A 154 29.74 35.68 6.63
CA ASP A 154 29.12 36.69 7.51
C ASP A 154 28.53 37.87 6.70
N GLU A 155 27.76 38.85 7.22
CA GLU A 155 27.55 39.44 8.57
C GLU A 155 26.05 39.94 8.63
N ASP A 156 25.43 40.61 9.63
CA ASP A 156 25.82 41.30 10.87
C ASP A 156 24.65 41.36 11.91
N THR A 157 24.99 41.75 13.14
CA THR A 157 24.25 42.30 14.30
C THR A 157 22.81 42.82 14.13
N ALA A 158 21.87 42.33 14.98
CA ALA A 158 21.09 43.13 15.96
C ALA A 158 19.97 42.34 16.71
N ALA A 159 19.68 42.73 17.96
CA ALA A 159 18.53 42.32 18.80
C ALA A 159 18.16 43.53 19.71
N PRO A 160 16.95 43.69 20.34
CA PRO A 160 16.37 42.68 21.26
C PRO A 160 14.82 42.67 21.58
N ARG A 161 14.34 41.47 21.95
CA ARG A 161 13.38 41.16 23.06
C ARG A 161 11.85 41.44 22.95
N PRO A 162 10.99 40.79 23.81
CA PRO A 162 9.60 40.43 23.44
C PRO A 162 8.48 40.76 24.48
N ARG A 163 7.21 40.46 24.13
CA ARG A 163 6.01 40.22 24.99
C ARG A 163 4.79 39.86 24.09
N ALA A 164 3.67 39.24 24.50
CA ALA A 164 3.21 38.66 25.78
C ALA A 164 2.16 37.53 25.53
N VAL A 165 1.57 36.96 26.61
CA VAL A 165 0.57 35.86 26.61
C VAL A 165 -0.83 36.36 27.01
N CYS A 166 -1.90 35.85 26.37
CA CYS A 166 -3.25 35.57 26.94
C CYS A 166 -4.04 34.68 25.95
N GLN A 167 -4.58 33.52 26.34
CA GLN A 167 -5.80 33.21 27.12
C GLN A 167 -7.13 33.34 26.34
N ARG A 168 -8.01 32.34 26.49
CA ARG A 168 -9.41 32.30 26.02
C ARG A 168 -10.38 32.67 27.14
N PRO A 169 -11.56 33.21 26.81
CA PRO A 169 -12.82 32.71 27.37
C PRO A 169 -13.76 32.11 26.29
N GLY A 170 -14.96 31.66 26.69
CA GLY A 170 -16.04 31.19 25.82
C GLY A 170 -17.42 31.62 26.36
N LEU A 171 -18.46 30.82 26.08
CA LEU A 171 -19.91 31.11 26.30
C LEU A 171 -20.48 32.12 25.26
N GLU A 172 -21.74 32.07 24.82
CA GLU A 172 -22.84 31.10 25.05
C GLU A 172 -23.85 31.09 23.87
N GLU A 173 -24.95 30.34 23.96
CA GLU A 173 -25.97 30.16 22.92
C GLU A 173 -27.07 31.26 22.90
N SER A 174 -27.67 31.54 21.74
CA SER A 174 -29.10 31.95 21.68
C SER A 174 -29.76 31.74 20.30
N SER A 175 -30.75 30.85 20.29
CA SER A 175 -31.98 30.71 19.47
C SER A 175 -32.33 31.67 18.33
N ALA A 176 -33.02 31.11 17.32
CA ALA A 176 -33.70 31.82 16.23
C ALA A 176 -35.14 32.27 16.58
N PRO A 177 -35.77 33.12 15.75
CA PRO A 177 -37.22 33.29 15.70
C PRO A 177 -37.86 32.57 14.49
N GLU A 178 -38.94 31.84 14.72
CA GLU A 178 -39.89 31.42 13.68
C GLU A 178 -40.96 32.50 13.47
N ASN A 179 -41.61 32.54 12.30
CA ASN A 179 -43.05 32.83 12.27
C ASN A 179 -43.74 32.20 11.04
N ASN A 180 -45.01 31.86 11.21
CA ASN A 180 -45.79 31.08 10.23
C ASN A 180 -46.59 31.96 9.25
N SER A 181 -46.83 31.43 8.06
CA SER A 181 -48.10 31.65 7.35
C SER A 181 -48.50 30.39 6.58
N SER A 182 -49.69 29.87 6.88
CA SER A 182 -50.23 28.61 6.36
C SER A 182 -50.94 28.75 5.01
N ARG A 183 -50.86 27.74 4.14
CA ARG A 183 -51.99 27.33 3.28
C ARG A 183 -51.84 25.93 2.68
N GLN A 184 -52.73 25.04 3.13
CA GLN A 184 -53.46 23.95 2.45
C GLN A 184 -52.76 23.04 1.43
N GLU A 185 -53.06 21.74 1.58
CA GLU A 185 -52.74 20.65 0.67
C GLU A 185 -53.62 20.68 -0.59
N GLU A 186 -53.08 20.23 -1.72
CA GLU A 186 -53.82 19.59 -2.82
C GLU A 186 -52.85 18.65 -3.57
N ASP A 187 -53.30 17.44 -3.91
CA ASP A 187 -52.44 16.36 -4.42
C ASP A 187 -52.18 16.43 -5.93
N GLU A 188 -50.94 16.22 -6.36
CA GLU A 188 -50.65 15.63 -7.69
C GLU A 188 -49.57 14.53 -7.59
N GLU A 189 -49.98 13.28 -7.81
CA GLU A 189 -49.06 12.16 -8.00
C GLU A 189 -48.30 12.31 -9.34
N THR A 190 -47.00 12.64 -9.28
CA THR A 190 -46.10 12.40 -10.42
C THR A 190 -45.05 11.35 -10.07
N LYS A 191 -45.21 10.16 -10.66
CA LYS A 191 -44.22 9.09 -10.62
C LYS A 191 -43.04 9.47 -11.51
N ASP A 192 -41.86 9.63 -10.93
CA ASP A 192 -40.61 9.44 -11.66
C ASP A 192 -39.75 8.37 -10.97
N SER A 193 -39.17 7.49 -11.78
CA SER A 193 -38.46 6.29 -11.34
C SER A 193 -36.96 6.59 -11.21
N GLY A 194 -36.56 7.18 -10.09
CA GLY A 194 -35.17 7.47 -9.78
C GLY A 194 -34.32 6.21 -9.55
N ASP A 195 -33.85 5.58 -10.64
CA ASP A 195 -32.81 4.53 -10.62
C ASP A 195 -31.54 5.12 -10.02
N SER A 196 -31.42 4.97 -8.70
CA SER A 196 -30.30 5.45 -7.90
C SER A 196 -29.14 4.48 -7.99
N THR A 197 -28.64 4.24 -9.20
CA THR A 197 -27.51 3.35 -9.44
C THR A 197 -26.26 3.94 -8.75
N PRO A 198 -25.65 3.25 -7.76
CA PRO A 198 -24.48 3.79 -7.08
C PRO A 198 -23.28 3.90 -8.04
N PRO A 199 -22.36 4.86 -7.83
CA PRO A 199 -21.29 5.16 -8.78
C PRO A 199 -20.43 3.93 -9.12
N VAL A 200 -20.15 3.79 -10.42
CA VAL A 200 -19.67 2.56 -11.10
C VAL A 200 -18.40 1.95 -10.48
N PHE A 201 -17.60 2.76 -9.78
CA PHE A 201 -16.32 2.39 -9.16
C PHE A 201 -16.36 1.08 -8.36
N TRP A 202 -17.45 0.80 -7.64
CA TRP A 202 -17.55 -0.38 -6.77
C TRP A 202 -17.96 -1.70 -7.48
N ARG A 203 -18.40 -1.67 -8.75
CA ARG A 203 -18.76 -2.90 -9.48
C ARG A 203 -17.57 -3.55 -10.21
N ALA A 204 -16.50 -2.80 -10.46
CA ALA A 204 -15.40 -3.20 -11.34
C ALA A 204 -14.51 -4.36 -10.83
N SER A 205 -14.64 -4.79 -9.57
CA SER A 205 -13.80 -5.84 -8.96
C SER A 205 -14.51 -7.18 -8.73
N ALA A 206 -15.80 -7.32 -9.06
CA ALA A 206 -16.59 -8.52 -8.74
C ALA A 206 -17.03 -9.32 -9.98
N ASN A 207 -17.52 -8.65 -11.03
CA ASN A 207 -18.17 -9.32 -12.17
C ASN A 207 -17.27 -9.37 -13.41
N SER A 208 -16.17 -10.11 -13.34
CA SER A 208 -15.33 -10.47 -14.50
C SER A 208 -15.00 -11.97 -14.59
N VAL A 209 -15.81 -12.80 -13.93
CA VAL A 209 -15.82 -14.26 -14.08
C VAL A 209 -17.15 -14.69 -14.70
N GLU A 210 -17.20 -14.71 -16.03
CA GLU A 210 -17.96 -15.68 -16.83
C GLU A 210 -17.58 -15.53 -18.33
N THR A 211 -17.70 -16.63 -19.09
CA THR A 211 -17.52 -16.72 -20.56
C THR A 211 -16.23 -16.16 -21.19
N ALA A 212 -15.08 -16.35 -20.54
CA ALA A 212 -13.78 -16.34 -21.23
C ALA A 212 -13.29 -17.78 -21.48
N VAL A 213 -12.66 -18.02 -22.64
CA VAL A 213 -11.82 -19.22 -22.85
C VAL A 213 -10.67 -19.17 -21.83
N ASP A 214 -10.39 -20.28 -21.16
CA ASP A 214 -9.52 -20.36 -19.98
C ASP A 214 -8.03 -20.30 -20.33
N LEU A 215 -7.61 -19.13 -20.82
CA LEU A 215 -6.23 -18.74 -21.08
C LEU A 215 -5.51 -18.46 -19.75
N SER A 216 -5.15 -19.55 -19.07
CA SER A 216 -4.38 -19.51 -17.82
C SER A 216 -3.06 -18.76 -17.99
N GLU A 217 -2.76 -17.84 -17.06
CA GLU A 217 -1.50 -17.09 -17.05
C GLU A 217 -0.33 -18.04 -16.71
N PRO A 218 0.69 -18.22 -17.58
CA PRO A 218 1.73 -19.22 -17.35
C PRO A 218 2.59 -18.86 -16.13
N SER A 219 2.88 -19.84 -15.28
CA SER A 219 3.60 -19.64 -14.03
C SER A 219 5.14 -19.76 -14.16
N THR A 220 5.61 -20.31 -15.28
CA THR A 220 7.01 -20.53 -15.68
C THR A 220 7.27 -20.05 -17.11
N PHE A 221 8.53 -19.80 -17.44
CA PHE A 221 8.94 -19.39 -18.80
C PHE A 221 8.72 -20.52 -19.81
N GLU A 222 9.06 -21.77 -19.47
CA GLU A 222 8.83 -22.94 -20.33
C GLU A 222 7.35 -23.08 -20.71
N ALA A 223 6.42 -22.91 -19.76
CA ALA A 223 4.99 -22.93 -20.04
C ALA A 223 4.55 -21.79 -20.98
N ALA A 224 5.13 -20.59 -20.80
CA ALA A 224 4.88 -19.45 -21.68
C ALA A 224 5.47 -19.62 -23.10
N VAL A 225 6.57 -20.35 -23.23
CA VAL A 225 7.30 -20.57 -24.49
C VAL A 225 6.80 -21.78 -25.28
N THR A 226 6.19 -22.77 -24.61
CA THR A 226 5.64 -24.00 -25.21
C THR A 226 4.10 -24.02 -25.29
N GLY A 227 3.40 -23.18 -24.52
CA GLY A 227 1.93 -23.11 -24.51
C GLY A 227 1.30 -22.56 -25.81
N PRO A 228 -0.04 -22.57 -25.93
CA PRO A 228 -0.74 -22.16 -27.17
C PRO A 228 -0.42 -20.71 -27.57
N ASP A 229 -0.38 -19.79 -26.61
CA ASP A 229 -0.10 -18.36 -26.84
C ASP A 229 1.40 -18.04 -27.00
N GLN A 230 2.25 -19.05 -27.23
CA GLN A 230 3.72 -18.90 -27.26
C GLN A 230 4.23 -17.74 -28.13
N LEU A 231 3.57 -17.45 -29.26
CA LEU A 231 3.96 -16.35 -30.15
C LEU A 231 3.78 -14.99 -29.49
N HIS A 232 2.70 -14.82 -28.71
CA HIS A 232 2.43 -13.59 -27.97
C HIS A 232 3.33 -13.45 -26.75
N TRP A 233 3.56 -14.54 -26.00
CA TRP A 233 4.46 -14.52 -24.85
C TRP A 233 5.93 -14.30 -25.25
N ARG A 234 6.44 -14.98 -26.29
CA ARG A 234 7.79 -14.74 -26.84
C ARG A 234 7.97 -13.29 -27.29
N LYS A 235 6.95 -12.69 -27.94
CA LYS A 235 6.96 -11.27 -28.32
C LYS A 235 6.98 -10.34 -27.11
N ALA A 236 6.27 -10.67 -26.03
CA ALA A 236 6.28 -9.88 -24.80
C ALA A 236 7.62 -10.00 -24.03
N ILE A 237 8.20 -11.20 -23.96
CA ILE A 237 9.54 -11.48 -23.39
C ILE A 237 10.60 -10.66 -24.13
N HIS A 238 10.62 -10.75 -25.46
CA HIS A 238 11.61 -10.04 -26.28
C HIS A 238 11.48 -8.51 -26.13
N ALA A 239 10.26 -7.98 -26.06
CA ALA A 239 10.05 -6.54 -25.84
C ALA A 239 10.53 -6.06 -24.45
N GLU A 240 10.36 -6.86 -23.40
CA GLU A 240 10.89 -6.55 -22.05
C GLU A 240 12.43 -6.58 -22.06
N LEU A 241 13.04 -7.66 -22.59
CA LEU A 241 14.50 -7.81 -22.69
C LEU A 241 15.15 -6.70 -23.53
N GLU A 242 14.55 -6.36 -24.67
CA GLU A 242 15.02 -5.27 -25.53
C GLU A 242 14.94 -3.91 -24.80
N SER A 243 13.87 -3.68 -24.02
CA SER A 243 13.79 -2.45 -23.20
C SER A 243 14.90 -2.39 -22.15
N MET A 244 15.25 -3.52 -21.52
CA MET A 244 16.33 -3.62 -20.54
C MET A 244 17.71 -3.44 -21.19
N ARG A 245 17.90 -3.97 -22.41
CA ARG A 245 19.12 -3.81 -23.22
C ARG A 245 19.33 -2.35 -23.65
N LEU A 246 18.31 -1.73 -24.25
CA LEU A 246 18.35 -0.32 -24.68
C LEU A 246 18.62 0.65 -23.53
N ARG A 247 18.17 0.32 -22.32
CA ARG A 247 18.35 1.14 -21.10
C ARG A 247 19.66 0.87 -20.37
N GLY A 248 20.44 -0.16 -20.75
CA GLY A 248 21.66 -0.56 -20.05
C GLY A 248 21.41 -1.04 -18.62
N VAL A 249 20.33 -1.79 -18.39
CA VAL A 249 19.93 -2.27 -17.04
C VAL A 249 20.92 -3.29 -16.47
N PHE A 250 21.50 -4.12 -17.35
CA PHE A 250 22.44 -5.18 -16.99
C PHE A 250 23.84 -4.91 -17.57
N ARG A 251 24.87 -5.29 -16.84
CA ARG A 251 26.26 -5.43 -17.32
C ARG A 251 26.70 -6.89 -17.16
N ALA A 252 27.33 -7.45 -18.18
CA ALA A 252 27.92 -8.78 -18.10
C ALA A 252 29.10 -8.79 -17.11
N ALA A 253 29.11 -9.73 -16.16
CA ALA A 253 30.10 -9.77 -15.09
C ALA A 253 30.49 -11.20 -14.70
N LYS A 254 31.71 -11.35 -14.17
CA LYS A 254 32.10 -12.53 -13.39
C LYS A 254 31.72 -12.32 -11.93
N LEU A 255 31.21 -13.36 -11.28
CA LEU A 255 30.75 -13.24 -9.89
C LEU A 255 31.96 -13.06 -8.95
N PRO A 256 32.06 -11.96 -8.17
CA PRO A 256 33.19 -11.76 -7.27
C PRO A 256 33.22 -12.77 -6.12
N ASN A 257 34.43 -13.19 -5.71
CA ASN A 257 34.63 -14.17 -4.65
C ASN A 257 33.90 -13.76 -3.35
N GLY A 258 32.99 -14.61 -2.89
CA GLY A 258 32.21 -14.39 -1.66
C GLY A 258 30.88 -13.65 -1.84
N GLN A 259 30.61 -13.06 -3.00
CA GLN A 259 29.30 -12.51 -3.34
C GLN A 259 28.37 -13.59 -3.90
N ARG A 260 27.05 -13.32 -3.92
CA ARG A 260 26.01 -14.29 -4.27
C ARG A 260 25.00 -13.67 -5.24
N ALA A 261 24.93 -14.22 -6.45
CA ALA A 261 23.94 -13.83 -7.45
C ALA A 261 22.49 -14.14 -7.01
N ILE A 262 21.58 -13.22 -7.25
CA ILE A 262 20.15 -13.31 -6.98
C ILE A 262 19.45 -13.95 -8.18
N GLY A 263 18.61 -14.96 -7.95
CA GLY A 263 17.81 -15.52 -9.03
C GLY A 263 16.74 -14.54 -9.53
N THR A 264 16.48 -14.53 -10.83
CA THR A 264 15.35 -13.83 -11.44
C THR A 264 14.12 -14.74 -11.56
N LYS A 265 12.96 -14.20 -11.92
CA LYS A 265 11.75 -14.93 -12.35
C LYS A 265 11.00 -14.10 -13.38
N TRP A 266 10.45 -14.76 -14.40
CA TRP A 266 9.44 -14.19 -15.28
C TRP A 266 8.05 -14.14 -14.63
N VAL A 267 7.39 -12.99 -14.73
CA VAL A 267 5.99 -12.79 -14.34
C VAL A 267 5.18 -12.44 -15.59
N PHE A 268 4.16 -13.26 -15.87
CA PHE A 268 3.29 -13.12 -17.03
C PHE A 268 1.92 -12.59 -16.60
N LYS A 269 1.34 -11.69 -17.40
CA LYS A 269 0.03 -11.08 -17.16
C LYS A 269 -0.69 -10.82 -18.48
N ILE A 270 -1.94 -11.26 -18.61
CA ILE A 270 -2.82 -10.87 -19.72
C ILE A 270 -3.58 -9.61 -19.28
N LYS A 271 -3.34 -8.50 -19.98
CA LYS A 271 -4.20 -7.31 -19.87
C LYS A 271 -5.41 -7.49 -20.78
N ARG A 272 -6.60 -7.30 -20.20
CA ARG A 272 -7.89 -7.31 -20.90
C ARG A 272 -8.53 -5.93 -20.81
N LYS A 273 -9.28 -5.54 -21.85
CA LYS A 273 -10.08 -4.31 -21.84
C LYS A 273 -11.40 -4.52 -21.08
N ALA A 274 -12.17 -3.45 -20.92
CA ALA A 274 -13.51 -3.47 -20.32
C ALA A 274 -14.54 -4.32 -21.11
N ASP A 275 -14.28 -4.62 -22.38
CA ASP A 275 -15.07 -5.53 -23.23
C ASP A 275 -14.68 -7.02 -23.09
N GLY A 276 -13.73 -7.34 -22.18
CA GLY A 276 -13.21 -8.70 -21.96
C GLY A 276 -12.15 -9.17 -22.97
N SER A 277 -12.00 -8.47 -24.10
CA SER A 277 -10.99 -8.78 -25.13
C SER A 277 -9.57 -8.56 -24.61
N ILE A 278 -8.60 -9.27 -25.20
CA ILE A 278 -7.19 -9.14 -24.83
C ILE A 278 -6.65 -7.83 -25.39
N GLU A 279 -6.17 -6.97 -24.49
CA GLU A 279 -5.47 -5.73 -24.81
C GLU A 279 -4.00 -6.03 -25.15
N LYS A 280 -3.29 -6.72 -24.23
CA LYS A 280 -1.85 -6.94 -24.33
C LYS A 280 -1.37 -8.09 -23.45
N TYR A 281 -0.50 -8.93 -24.00
CA TYR A 281 0.33 -9.85 -23.23
C TYR A 281 1.51 -9.07 -22.62
N LYS A 282 1.66 -9.10 -21.29
CA LYS A 282 2.73 -8.41 -20.56
C LYS A 282 3.57 -9.43 -19.80
N ALA A 283 4.79 -9.66 -20.29
CA ALA A 283 5.85 -10.29 -19.51
C ALA A 283 6.59 -9.21 -18.71
N ARG A 284 7.14 -9.56 -17.55
CA ARG A 284 8.13 -8.77 -16.80
C ARG A 284 9.21 -9.68 -16.24
N LEU A 285 10.46 -9.22 -16.26
CA LEU A 285 11.54 -9.89 -15.54
C LEU A 285 11.69 -9.28 -14.14
N VAL A 286 11.67 -10.13 -13.11
CA VAL A 286 11.55 -9.74 -11.70
C VAL A 286 12.67 -10.38 -10.88
N ALA A 287 13.35 -9.61 -10.03
CA ALA A 287 14.33 -10.15 -9.08
C ALA A 287 13.64 -10.92 -7.94
N LYS A 288 14.23 -12.04 -7.49
CA LYS A 288 13.80 -12.74 -6.26
C LYS A 288 14.31 -12.00 -5.01
N GLY A 289 14.00 -10.70 -4.87
CA GLY A 289 14.55 -9.81 -3.85
C GLY A 289 14.20 -10.17 -2.40
N PHE A 290 13.26 -11.09 -2.17
CA PHE A 290 13.10 -11.74 -0.86
C PHE A 290 14.37 -12.47 -0.40
N ARG A 291 15.28 -12.83 -1.32
CA ARG A 291 16.60 -13.38 -1.01
C ARG A 291 17.66 -12.33 -0.63
N GLN A 292 17.40 -11.02 -0.80
CA GLN A 292 18.34 -9.95 -0.47
C GLN A 292 18.57 -9.82 1.04
N LYS A 293 19.84 -9.74 1.42
CA LYS A 293 20.34 -9.44 2.77
C LYS A 293 20.57 -7.94 2.96
N TYR A 294 20.06 -7.41 4.08
CA TYR A 294 20.39 -6.07 4.56
C TYR A 294 21.89 -5.95 4.84
N GLY A 295 22.48 -4.78 4.60
CA GLY A 295 23.91 -4.52 4.79
C GLY A 295 24.83 -5.16 3.75
N ILE A 296 24.29 -5.89 2.77
CA ILE A 296 25.03 -6.52 1.66
C ILE A 296 24.41 -6.12 0.32
N ASP A 297 23.15 -6.51 0.08
CA ASP A 297 22.47 -6.28 -1.21
C ASP A 297 21.68 -4.95 -1.24
N TYR A 298 21.55 -4.29 -0.09
CA TYR A 298 20.93 -2.97 0.12
C TYR A 298 21.22 -2.46 1.56
N THR A 299 21.31 -1.14 1.73
CA THR A 299 21.35 -0.47 3.05
C THR A 299 20.03 0.21 3.38
N GLU A 300 19.33 0.78 2.40
CA GLU A 300 18.09 1.54 2.58
C GLU A 300 17.02 1.15 1.56
N THR A 301 15.76 1.11 2.00
CA THR A 301 14.58 0.80 1.14
C THR A 301 13.48 1.85 1.23
N TYR A 302 13.64 2.88 2.06
CA TYR A 302 12.62 3.90 2.23
C TYR A 302 12.47 4.73 0.95
N SER A 303 11.25 4.84 0.46
CA SER A 303 10.85 5.84 -0.53
C SER A 303 9.72 6.68 0.07
N PRO A 304 9.72 8.00 -0.12
CA PRO A 304 8.54 8.79 0.15
C PRO A 304 7.40 8.40 -0.80
N VAL A 305 6.18 8.76 -0.38
CA VAL A 305 4.92 8.63 -1.13
C VAL A 305 4.08 9.87 -0.81
N VAL A 306 3.47 10.51 -1.82
CA VAL A 306 2.70 11.76 -1.63
C VAL A 306 1.58 11.60 -0.61
N LYS A 307 1.50 12.54 0.34
CA LYS A 307 0.53 12.49 1.44
C LYS A 307 -0.87 12.77 0.89
N HIS A 308 -1.87 12.04 1.38
CA HIS A 308 -3.28 12.27 0.99
C HIS A 308 -3.77 13.70 1.28
N VAL A 309 -3.17 14.40 2.24
CA VAL A 309 -3.46 15.83 2.50
C VAL A 309 -2.99 16.68 1.32
N THR A 310 -1.73 16.54 0.91
CA THR A 310 -1.12 17.22 -0.25
C THR A 310 -1.91 16.98 -1.53
N LEU A 311 -2.23 15.71 -1.82
CA LEU A 311 -3.03 15.33 -2.97
C LEU A 311 -4.43 16.01 -2.95
N ARG A 312 -5.13 16.00 -1.81
CA ARG A 312 -6.43 16.67 -1.67
C ARG A 312 -6.34 18.18 -1.79
N MET A 313 -5.29 18.80 -1.26
CA MET A 313 -5.05 20.24 -1.37
C MET A 313 -4.83 20.65 -2.83
N VAL A 314 -4.00 19.93 -3.58
CA VAL A 314 -3.77 20.22 -5.01
C VAL A 314 -5.02 19.94 -5.85
N ILE A 315 -5.79 18.89 -5.52
CA ILE A 315 -7.12 18.65 -6.12
C ILE A 315 -8.07 19.83 -5.88
N ALA A 316 -8.11 20.38 -4.67
CA ALA A 316 -8.93 21.55 -4.36
C ALA A 316 -8.45 22.82 -5.09
N ILE A 317 -7.12 23.03 -5.18
CA ILE A 317 -6.53 24.19 -5.86
C ILE A 317 -6.84 24.18 -7.36
N PHE A 318 -6.57 23.09 -8.08
CA PHE A 318 -6.87 23.05 -9.53
C PHE A 318 -8.38 23.20 -9.77
N LYS A 319 -9.22 22.60 -8.93
CA LYS A 319 -10.69 22.68 -9.06
C LYS A 319 -11.24 24.07 -8.76
N HIS A 320 -10.59 24.83 -7.87
CA HIS A 320 -10.97 26.21 -7.55
C HIS A 320 -10.58 27.19 -8.66
N PHE A 321 -9.35 27.09 -9.19
CA PHE A 321 -8.85 27.99 -10.24
C PHE A 321 -9.15 27.52 -11.68
N GLY A 322 -9.82 26.37 -11.85
CA GLY A 322 -10.18 25.82 -13.16
C GLY A 322 -8.98 25.32 -13.98
N TRP A 323 -7.87 24.97 -13.33
CA TRP A 323 -6.64 24.54 -14.02
C TRP A 323 -6.80 23.15 -14.65
N PRO A 324 -6.12 22.89 -15.77
CA PRO A 324 -6.00 21.53 -16.33
C PRO A 324 -5.25 20.60 -15.37
N ILE A 325 -5.53 19.31 -15.49
CA ILE A 325 -4.90 18.24 -14.72
C ILE A 325 -4.61 17.05 -15.63
N ASP A 326 -3.39 16.55 -15.57
CA ASP A 326 -2.88 15.49 -16.44
C ASP A 326 -2.24 14.39 -15.59
N GLN A 327 -2.59 13.12 -15.88
CA GLN A 327 -1.95 11.94 -15.30
C GLN A 327 -1.02 11.30 -16.34
N LEU A 328 0.17 10.91 -15.91
CA LEU A 328 1.22 10.29 -16.70
C LEU A 328 1.63 8.96 -16.04
N ASP A 329 1.59 7.85 -16.79
CA ASP A 329 2.14 6.54 -16.39
C ASP A 329 3.59 6.45 -16.91
N VAL A 330 4.57 6.34 -16.01
CA VAL A 330 5.97 6.24 -16.43
C VAL A 330 6.29 4.82 -16.89
N VAL A 331 6.18 4.61 -18.20
CA VAL A 331 6.50 3.34 -18.86
C VAL A 331 7.88 2.84 -18.44
N THR A 332 7.89 1.71 -17.71
CA THR A 332 9.10 1.05 -17.16
C THR A 332 9.93 1.93 -16.21
N ALA A 333 9.26 2.76 -15.40
CA ALA A 333 9.80 3.58 -14.31
C ALA A 333 11.11 3.05 -13.68
N PHE A 334 11.06 1.90 -13.01
CA PHE A 334 12.21 1.35 -12.28
C PHE A 334 13.45 1.11 -13.17
N LEU A 335 13.28 0.83 -14.47
CA LEU A 335 14.39 0.62 -15.42
C LEU A 335 15.13 1.91 -15.78
N TYR A 336 14.69 3.08 -15.30
CA TYR A 336 15.49 4.30 -15.30
C TYR A 336 16.40 4.41 -14.06
N GLY A 337 15.93 3.90 -12.90
CA GLY A 337 16.55 4.12 -11.59
C GLY A 337 17.97 3.57 -11.49
N VAL A 338 18.95 4.43 -11.22
CA VAL A 338 20.38 4.07 -11.24
C VAL A 338 20.81 3.44 -9.92
N MET A 339 21.30 2.20 -9.96
CA MET A 339 21.72 1.46 -8.77
C MET A 339 23.01 2.07 -8.19
N LYS A 340 23.04 2.24 -6.86
CA LYS A 340 24.21 2.68 -6.09
C LYS A 340 24.90 1.48 -5.41
N GLU A 341 24.15 0.41 -5.13
CA GLU A 341 24.64 -0.84 -4.56
C GLU A 341 24.98 -1.88 -5.65
N GLN A 342 26.07 -2.65 -5.44
CA GLN A 342 26.44 -3.75 -6.33
C GLN A 342 25.54 -4.96 -6.08
N VAL A 343 24.59 -5.22 -6.99
CA VAL A 343 23.70 -6.39 -6.93
C VAL A 343 23.88 -7.23 -8.18
N PHE A 344 24.20 -8.51 -7.99
CA PHE A 344 24.38 -9.47 -9.08
C PHE A 344 23.16 -10.38 -9.22
N CYS A 345 22.82 -10.72 -10.46
CA CYS A 345 21.72 -11.61 -10.82
C CYS A 345 22.23 -12.82 -11.61
N LEU A 346 21.56 -13.96 -11.41
CA LEU A 346 21.72 -15.11 -12.31
C LEU A 346 21.15 -14.76 -13.68
N ILE A 347 21.79 -15.29 -14.73
CA ILE A 347 21.37 -15.12 -16.12
C ILE A 347 19.91 -15.61 -16.25
N PRO A 348 18.97 -14.76 -16.72
CA PRO A 348 17.56 -15.12 -16.80
C PRO A 348 17.29 -16.06 -17.97
N GLU A 349 16.29 -16.93 -17.81
CA GLU A 349 15.77 -17.78 -18.88
C GLU A 349 15.39 -16.92 -20.11
N GLY A 350 15.95 -17.25 -21.28
CA GLY A 350 15.77 -16.49 -22.52
C GLY A 350 16.81 -15.40 -22.81
N VAL A 351 17.88 -15.27 -22.01
CA VAL A 351 19.06 -14.46 -22.35
C VAL A 351 20.25 -15.36 -22.61
N GLU A 352 20.82 -15.24 -23.81
CA GLU A 352 22.11 -15.83 -24.16
C GLU A 352 23.25 -14.88 -23.74
N LEU A 353 24.34 -15.44 -23.22
CA LEU A 353 25.51 -14.71 -22.75
C LEU A 353 26.77 -15.51 -23.08
N ASP A 354 27.87 -14.83 -23.39
CA ASP A 354 29.16 -15.47 -23.65
C ASP A 354 29.61 -16.29 -22.43
N SER A 355 30.16 -17.49 -22.67
CA SER A 355 30.68 -18.42 -21.65
C SER A 355 31.88 -17.89 -20.84
N THR A 356 32.23 -16.61 -21.02
CA THR A 356 33.22 -15.87 -20.24
C THR A 356 32.62 -15.13 -19.04
N PHE A 357 31.29 -15.10 -18.88
CA PHE A 357 30.59 -14.41 -17.79
C PHE A 357 29.62 -15.32 -17.05
N ASP A 358 29.67 -15.31 -15.72
CA ASP A 358 28.86 -16.18 -14.86
C ASP A 358 27.51 -15.53 -14.45
N CYS A 359 27.40 -14.20 -14.55
CA CYS A 359 26.28 -13.44 -13.99
C CYS A 359 26.06 -12.08 -14.69
N LEU A 360 24.95 -11.43 -14.32
CA LEU A 360 24.61 -10.07 -14.74
C LEU A 360 24.63 -9.14 -13.54
N GLU A 361 25.41 -8.07 -13.58
CA GLU A 361 25.38 -6.98 -12.61
C GLU A 361 24.22 -6.03 -12.94
N LEU A 362 23.44 -5.64 -11.92
CA LEU A 362 22.35 -4.68 -12.04
C LEU A 362 22.89 -3.25 -11.95
N VAL A 363 22.99 -2.59 -13.10
CA VAL A 363 23.33 -1.15 -13.20
C VAL A 363 22.09 -0.28 -12.93
N LYS A 364 20.89 -0.83 -13.17
CA LYS A 364 19.61 -0.16 -12.88
C LYS A 364 18.64 -1.09 -12.17
N ALA A 365 17.69 -0.49 -11.45
CA ALA A 365 16.71 -1.23 -10.69
C ALA A 365 15.76 -2.03 -11.60
N ILE A 366 15.34 -3.20 -11.12
CA ILE A 366 14.26 -3.99 -11.73
C ILE A 366 13.18 -4.32 -10.69
N TYR A 367 11.98 -4.66 -11.16
CA TYR A 367 10.88 -5.08 -10.31
C TYR A 367 11.32 -6.20 -9.36
N GLY A 368 10.87 -6.15 -8.10
CA GLY A 368 11.15 -7.17 -7.09
C GLY A 368 12.42 -6.98 -6.25
N LEU A 369 13.30 -6.02 -6.58
CA LEU A 369 14.35 -5.57 -5.65
C LEU A 369 13.74 -4.73 -4.51
N LYS A 370 14.24 -4.90 -3.28
CA LYS A 370 13.72 -4.20 -2.09
C LYS A 370 13.92 -2.67 -2.15
N GLN A 371 14.99 -2.20 -2.78
CA GLN A 371 15.30 -0.77 -2.92
C GLN A 371 14.80 -0.12 -4.23
N ALA A 372 14.15 -0.88 -5.14
CA ALA A 372 13.80 -0.38 -6.48
C ALA A 372 13.00 0.92 -6.46
N LEU A 373 12.06 1.05 -5.50
CA LEU A 373 11.20 2.22 -5.38
C LEU A 373 11.98 3.48 -4.95
N ARG A 374 12.91 3.35 -3.99
CA ARG A 374 13.81 4.44 -3.56
C ARG A 374 14.71 4.87 -4.72
N VAL A 375 15.36 3.90 -5.37
CA VAL A 375 16.30 4.14 -6.48
C VAL A 375 15.61 4.82 -7.68
N TRP A 376 14.35 4.47 -7.94
CA TRP A 376 13.50 5.19 -8.89
C TRP A 376 13.19 6.62 -8.43
N ASN A 377 12.72 6.81 -7.18
CA ASN A 377 12.37 8.12 -6.66
C ASN A 377 13.56 9.10 -6.62
N GLU A 378 14.76 8.65 -6.21
CA GLU A 378 15.99 9.44 -6.27
C GLU A 378 16.32 9.89 -7.70
N THR A 379 16.21 8.98 -8.68
CA THR A 379 16.47 9.30 -10.09
C THR A 379 15.43 10.26 -10.67
N PHE A 380 14.18 10.19 -10.19
CA PHE A 380 13.12 11.12 -10.58
C PHE A 380 13.30 12.50 -9.95
N ASP A 381 13.72 12.59 -8.68
CA ASP A 381 14.07 13.86 -8.01
C ASP A 381 15.21 14.58 -8.74
N GLU A 382 16.31 13.86 -9.00
CA GLU A 382 17.46 14.38 -9.75
C GLU A 382 17.02 14.91 -11.14
N PHE A 383 16.15 14.20 -11.85
CA PHE A 383 15.59 14.65 -13.14
C PHE A 383 14.69 15.89 -13.00
N VAL A 384 13.69 15.87 -12.12
CA VAL A 384 12.71 16.97 -11.99
C VAL A 384 13.33 18.25 -11.43
N CYS A 385 14.31 18.13 -10.52
CA CYS A 385 15.15 19.25 -10.12
C CYS A 385 16.01 19.78 -11.29
N SER A 386 16.55 18.92 -12.16
CA SER A 386 17.36 19.36 -13.32
C SER A 386 16.58 20.22 -14.34
N ILE A 387 15.28 19.93 -14.53
CA ILE A 387 14.38 20.77 -15.36
C ILE A 387 13.83 21.99 -14.61
N GLY A 388 14.35 22.29 -13.41
CA GLY A 388 14.12 23.54 -12.68
C GLY A 388 12.82 23.60 -11.89
N PHE A 389 12.36 22.47 -11.35
CA PHE A 389 11.39 22.44 -10.23
C PHE A 389 12.13 22.42 -8.89
N GLN A 390 11.42 22.70 -7.80
CA GLN A 390 11.90 22.61 -6.42
C GLN A 390 10.97 21.71 -5.61
N VAL A 391 11.54 20.85 -4.76
CA VAL A 391 10.78 19.99 -3.83
C VAL A 391 10.13 20.84 -2.74
N SER A 392 8.91 20.49 -2.31
CA SER A 392 8.21 21.16 -1.22
C SER A 392 8.69 20.68 0.16
N ASP A 393 9.02 21.61 1.06
CA ASP A 393 9.37 21.33 2.45
C ASP A 393 8.29 20.53 3.21
N PHE A 394 7.03 20.61 2.75
CA PHE A 394 5.89 19.94 3.38
C PHE A 394 5.65 18.51 2.86
N ASP A 395 6.10 18.18 1.64
CA ASP A 395 5.89 16.87 1.03
C ASP A 395 6.97 16.58 -0.03
N PRO A 396 7.88 15.60 0.20
CA PRO A 396 8.97 15.28 -0.72
C PRO A 396 8.52 14.67 -2.06
N CYS A 397 7.23 14.36 -2.22
CA CYS A 397 6.65 13.95 -3.50
C CYS A 397 5.88 15.06 -4.22
N LEU A 398 5.88 16.30 -3.70
CA LEU A 398 5.37 17.49 -4.37
C LEU A 398 6.52 18.36 -4.86
N TYR A 399 6.56 18.57 -6.17
CA TYR A 399 7.50 19.47 -6.84
C TYR A 399 6.74 20.70 -7.35
N ILE A 400 7.34 21.87 -7.17
CA ILE A 400 6.76 23.18 -7.50
C ILE A 400 7.69 23.91 -8.45
N LYS A 401 7.14 24.53 -9.49
CA LYS A 401 7.86 25.48 -10.34
C LYS A 401 7.04 26.74 -10.54
N THR A 402 7.66 27.89 -10.29
CA THR A 402 7.08 29.21 -10.58
C THR A 402 7.86 29.88 -11.71
N SER A 403 7.17 30.49 -12.67
CA SER A 403 7.76 31.24 -13.78
C SER A 403 6.76 32.29 -14.25
N ASP A 404 7.18 33.55 -14.38
CA ASP A 404 6.38 34.64 -14.96
C ASP A 404 5.00 34.84 -14.33
N GLY A 405 4.90 34.64 -13.01
CA GLY A 405 3.65 34.72 -12.24
C GLY A 405 2.76 33.47 -12.32
N HIS A 406 3.10 32.51 -13.19
CA HIS A 406 2.46 31.20 -13.26
C HIS A 406 3.14 30.18 -12.34
N CYS A 407 2.40 29.11 -11.99
CA CYS A 407 2.92 27.98 -11.24
C CYS A 407 2.49 26.64 -11.85
N VAL A 408 3.34 25.62 -11.68
CA VAL A 408 3.08 24.21 -12.02
C VAL A 408 3.44 23.35 -10.82
N PHE A 409 2.59 22.37 -10.53
CA PHE A 409 2.79 21.34 -9.53
C PHE A 409 2.93 19.97 -10.21
N ILE A 410 3.90 19.18 -9.76
CA ILE A 410 4.06 17.76 -10.11
C ILE A 410 3.97 16.97 -8.81
N LEU A 411 3.08 15.98 -8.75
CA LEU A 411 2.92 15.07 -7.61
C LEU A 411 3.27 13.65 -8.06
N VAL A 412 4.04 12.93 -7.26
CA VAL A 412 4.52 11.58 -7.59
C VAL A 412 3.92 10.54 -6.64
N TYR A 413 3.34 9.49 -7.22
CA TYR A 413 2.90 8.29 -6.51
C TYR A 413 3.45 7.05 -7.21
N VAL A 414 4.64 6.60 -6.82
CA VAL A 414 5.30 5.40 -7.39
C VAL A 414 5.56 5.58 -8.90
N ASP A 415 4.82 4.90 -9.78
CA ASP A 415 4.96 4.95 -11.24
C ASP A 415 4.00 6.01 -11.86
N ASP A 416 3.01 6.48 -11.09
CA ASP A 416 2.03 7.52 -11.47
C ASP A 416 2.56 8.93 -11.16
N VAL A 417 2.46 9.83 -12.14
CA VAL A 417 2.81 11.26 -12.00
C VAL A 417 1.61 12.12 -12.38
N LEU A 418 1.27 13.08 -11.52
CA LEU A 418 0.14 14.00 -11.69
C LEU A 418 0.66 15.43 -11.88
N VAL A 419 0.27 16.08 -12.97
CA VAL A 419 0.72 17.44 -13.32
C VAL A 419 -0.50 18.38 -13.40
N THR A 420 -0.38 19.56 -12.80
CA THR A 420 -1.39 20.63 -12.91
C THR A 420 -0.72 22.00 -12.76
N GLY A 421 -1.35 23.08 -13.23
CA GLY A 421 -0.76 24.42 -13.15
C GLY A 421 -1.57 25.49 -13.88
N SER A 422 -1.19 26.75 -13.66
CA SER A 422 -1.92 27.92 -14.14
C SER A 422 -1.69 28.27 -15.62
N SER A 423 -0.85 27.52 -16.34
CA SER A 423 -0.60 27.73 -17.78
C SER A 423 -0.33 26.39 -18.48
N LEU A 424 -1.03 26.15 -19.59
CA LEU A 424 -0.91 24.95 -20.42
C LEU A 424 0.50 24.78 -21.01
N GLU A 425 1.14 25.87 -21.44
CA GLU A 425 2.47 25.81 -22.07
C GLU A 425 3.54 25.26 -21.10
N LEU A 426 3.46 25.66 -19.83
CA LEU A 426 4.36 25.19 -18.77
C LEU A 426 4.07 23.73 -18.36
N ILE A 427 2.87 23.20 -18.66
CA ILE A 427 2.49 21.79 -18.44
C ILE A 427 2.91 20.92 -19.64
N HIS A 428 2.88 21.44 -20.88
CA HIS A 428 3.33 20.68 -22.05
C HIS A 428 4.86 20.53 -22.13
N LYS A 429 5.63 21.50 -21.61
CA LYS A 429 7.10 21.47 -21.60
C LYS A 429 7.71 20.23 -20.88
N PRO A 430 7.30 19.84 -19.66
CA PRO A 430 7.77 18.60 -19.00
C PRO A 430 7.19 17.30 -19.58
N ARG A 431 6.36 17.35 -20.64
CA ARG A 431 5.83 16.15 -21.33
C ARG A 431 6.65 15.77 -22.58
N THR A 432 7.58 16.62 -23.00
CA THR A 432 8.35 16.51 -24.25
C THR A 432 9.86 16.41 -24.05
N THR A 433 10.31 16.32 -22.80
CA THR A 433 11.72 16.18 -22.40
C THR A 433 11.88 14.93 -21.55
#